data_AF-A0A8D2NB28-F1
#
_entry.id   AF-A0A8D2NB28-F1
#
_cell.length_a   1.000
_cell.length_b   1.000
_cell.length_c   1.000
_cell.angle_alpha   90.00
_cell.angle_beta   90.00
_cell.angle_gamma   90.00
#
_symmetry.space_group_name_H-M   'P 1'
#
loop_
_entity.id
_entity.type
_entity.pdbx_description
1 polymer ?
#
loop_
_entity_poly.entity_id
_entity_poly.type
_entity_poly.pdbx_seq_one_letter_code
_entity_poly.pdbx_strand_id
1 'polypeptide(L)'
;MVSLWNQLVKNEIHLENNERAKLLCFKIKSTKQEFNFTASYQNLPTPKKTNFSVKIVWRDYKSQPVVLQCEGQIKELRKEKMLYQKRATFHFRHPFKVPFLQSFFLQETFTVDKKQKHYFMETKVLINGVEETVQTLILGYQPENPYICAGLTHPYNYSMFPKDVEMCILTLSHQNVKHELETVLKVNKEDVLSFLGRYQDKSSEADFRHLLHMDVTHSFQLEFPQAMALSGELFSRQTKLEHLDCGVSVKVIINKNTSSQAQAALKSYGENNVNGSLHLHSNGREMLMLEVAMNNEKRRNARIVELRAFLHQTVLTNPESVQFQLMSKIFPSRLLLSSDLKLNENRLQVDFMGAKEQKVGFVLSLNGRVQHTFTGIKAIPHLLSLDGLLKCKNNIHDGNINVMVNQRLYGLQVRNRNVFGNTTVHNLTVAMVQNGSQAIPGEARLKGHLELSKEKKRGLASFQVDEKALSVDFFNIMDHGHSRVSGTFTHNVDFLKDAGLPLDGILTATCEHGTGNHSIAIALQSGSDRMLAVFEGHRVATEPPTSQLTVSLKHNISKIKEHGIPFVLEAAGYYE
;
A
#
# COMPACT_ATOMS: atom_id res chain seq x y z
N MET A 1 -0.11 76.32 -56.71
CA MET A 1 0.67 77.15 -55.77
C MET A 1 -0.31 78.11 -55.10
N VAL A 2 -0.63 77.93 -53.82
CA VAL A 2 -1.53 78.83 -53.09
C VAL A 2 -0.79 79.25 -51.82
N SER A 3 -0.34 80.51 -51.78
CA SER A 3 0.29 81.12 -50.61
C SER A 3 -0.72 82.04 -49.93
N LEU A 4 -1.18 81.71 -48.72
CA LEU A 4 -1.98 82.60 -47.88
C LEU A 4 -1.03 83.42 -46.98
N TRP A 5 -1.03 84.73 -47.17
CA TRP A 5 -0.15 85.66 -46.48
C TRP A 5 -0.83 86.20 -45.23
N ASN A 6 -0.18 86.08 -44.06
CA ASN A 6 -0.52 86.80 -42.85
C ASN A 6 0.79 87.44 -42.32
N GLN A 7 0.77 88.73 -41.95
CA GLN A 7 1.99 89.56 -41.78
C GLN A 7 2.94 89.12 -40.64
N LEU A 8 2.56 88.16 -39.80
CA LEU A 8 3.38 87.67 -38.67
C LEU A 8 3.87 86.22 -38.83
N VAL A 9 3.27 85.43 -39.72
CA VAL A 9 3.59 84.00 -39.91
C VAL A 9 3.45 83.64 -41.39
N LYS A 10 4.53 83.16 -41.99
CA LYS A 10 4.57 82.67 -43.38
C LYS A 10 4.29 81.17 -43.39
N ASN A 11 3.27 80.73 -44.13
CA ASN A 11 2.94 79.32 -44.32
C ASN A 11 3.14 78.91 -45.79
N GLU A 12 3.78 77.76 -46.02
CA GLU A 12 3.99 77.16 -47.33
C GLU A 12 3.55 75.69 -47.26
N ILE A 13 2.57 75.32 -48.10
CA ILE A 13 2.09 73.95 -48.23
C ILE A 13 2.33 73.49 -49.67
N HIS A 14 3.05 72.39 -49.82
CA HIS A 14 3.31 71.74 -51.09
C HIS A 14 2.83 70.30 -51.02
N LEU A 15 1.93 69.93 -51.93
CA LEU A 15 1.38 68.59 -52.05
C LEU A 15 1.59 68.10 -53.47
N GLU A 16 2.28 66.97 -53.61
CA GLU A 16 2.46 66.24 -54.85
C GLU A 16 1.83 64.86 -54.68
N ASN A 17 0.94 64.48 -55.59
CA ASN A 17 0.25 63.20 -55.56
C ASN A 17 0.29 62.57 -56.96
N ASN A 18 1.18 61.59 -57.11
CA ASN A 18 1.38 60.79 -58.31
C ASN A 18 1.16 59.31 -57.94
N GLU A 19 0.79 58.47 -58.90
CA GLU A 19 0.63 57.01 -58.71
C GLU A 19 1.86 56.36 -58.07
N ARG A 20 3.07 56.86 -58.39
CA ARG A 20 4.35 56.30 -57.93
C ARG A 20 5.01 57.09 -56.81
N ALA A 21 4.56 58.32 -56.52
CA ALA A 21 5.17 59.19 -55.53
C ALA A 21 4.15 60.12 -54.88
N LYS A 22 4.19 60.26 -53.56
CA LYS A 22 3.39 61.23 -52.82
C LYS A 22 4.34 62.05 -51.95
N LEU A 23 4.22 63.37 -51.99
CA LEU A 23 5.03 64.28 -51.18
C LEU A 23 4.12 65.32 -50.54
N LEU A 24 4.24 65.50 -49.23
CA LEU A 24 3.61 66.57 -48.48
C LEU A 24 4.72 67.33 -47.74
N CYS A 25 4.95 68.57 -48.14
CA CYS A 25 5.80 69.51 -47.40
C CYS A 25 4.91 70.59 -46.80
N PHE A 26 5.08 70.84 -45.51
CA PHE A 26 4.36 71.86 -44.77
C PHE A 26 5.36 72.66 -43.96
N LYS A 27 5.45 73.96 -44.22
CA LYS A 27 6.43 74.86 -43.63
C LYS A 27 5.73 76.07 -43.02
N ILE A 28 5.98 76.32 -41.74
CA ILE A 28 5.54 77.51 -41.00
C ILE A 28 6.80 78.26 -40.58
N LYS A 29 6.86 79.57 -40.84
CA LYS A 29 7.99 80.41 -40.42
C LYS A 29 7.48 81.71 -39.78
N SER A 30 7.97 82.02 -38.59
CA SER A 30 7.79 83.31 -37.91
C SER A 30 9.11 84.07 -37.83
N THR A 31 9.11 85.24 -37.18
CA THR A 31 10.34 86.03 -36.94
C THR A 31 11.37 85.33 -36.06
N LYS A 32 10.95 84.34 -35.25
CA LYS A 32 11.82 83.67 -34.27
C LYS A 32 11.90 82.14 -34.46
N GLN A 33 10.92 81.52 -35.12
CA GLN A 33 10.79 80.06 -35.18
C GLN A 33 10.44 79.58 -36.59
N GLU A 34 10.87 78.37 -36.93
CA GLU A 34 10.57 77.71 -38.21
C GLU A 34 10.21 76.23 -37.97
N PHE A 35 9.02 75.82 -38.39
CA PHE A 35 8.57 74.44 -38.39
C PHE A 35 8.48 73.92 -39.81
N ASN A 36 9.12 72.78 -40.08
CA ASN A 36 9.07 72.09 -41.37
C ASN A 36 8.65 70.64 -41.14
N PHE A 37 7.54 70.24 -41.73
CA PHE A 37 7.08 68.87 -41.85
C PHE A 37 7.24 68.41 -43.30
N THR A 38 7.80 67.23 -43.51
CA THR A 38 7.96 66.63 -44.83
C THR A 38 7.63 65.15 -44.73
N ALA A 39 6.58 64.71 -45.42
CA ALA A 39 6.25 63.32 -45.60
C ALA A 39 6.36 62.95 -47.07
N SER A 40 7.13 61.91 -47.39
CA SER A 40 7.28 61.38 -48.74
C SER A 40 7.03 59.89 -48.76
N TYR A 41 6.42 59.43 -49.86
CA TYR A 41 6.19 58.04 -50.18
C TYR A 41 6.57 57.83 -51.63
N GLN A 42 7.30 56.77 -51.93
CA GLN A 42 7.71 56.45 -53.30
C GLN A 42 7.65 54.94 -53.51
N ASN A 43 7.00 54.52 -54.60
CA ASN A 43 6.91 53.12 -54.99
C ASN A 43 7.50 52.93 -56.39
N LEU A 44 8.57 52.15 -56.48
CA LEU A 44 9.29 51.82 -57.71
C LEU A 44 8.98 50.36 -58.08
N PRO A 45 8.49 50.10 -59.30
CA PRO A 45 8.06 48.76 -59.71
C PRO A 45 9.22 47.80 -60.06
N THR A 46 10.35 48.32 -60.55
CA THR A 46 11.49 47.48 -60.99
C THR A 46 12.84 48.18 -60.73
N PRO A 47 13.67 47.69 -59.79
CA PRO A 47 13.36 46.65 -58.80
C PRO A 47 12.23 47.08 -57.86
N LYS A 48 11.42 46.13 -57.37
CA LYS A 48 10.32 46.43 -56.42
C LYS A 48 10.90 47.07 -55.16
N LYS A 49 10.66 48.36 -55.00
CA LYS A 49 11.20 49.16 -53.89
C LYS A 49 10.17 50.20 -53.45
N THR A 50 9.81 50.17 -52.17
CA THR A 50 8.92 51.14 -51.55
C THR A 50 9.71 51.90 -50.50
N ASN A 51 9.71 53.23 -50.58
CA ASN A 51 10.29 54.12 -49.58
C ASN A 51 9.17 54.93 -48.92
N PHE A 52 9.30 55.20 -47.64
CA PHE A 52 8.56 56.26 -46.97
C PHE A 52 9.51 57.04 -46.06
N SER A 53 9.28 58.33 -45.91
CA SER A 53 10.05 59.19 -45.03
C SER A 53 9.15 60.25 -44.44
N VAL A 54 9.24 60.45 -43.14
CA VAL A 54 8.59 61.54 -42.40
C VAL A 54 9.68 62.26 -41.63
N LYS A 55 9.83 63.56 -41.88
CA LYS A 55 10.81 64.41 -41.24
C LYS A 55 10.12 65.65 -40.69
N ILE A 56 10.35 65.93 -39.42
CA ILE A 56 9.87 67.11 -38.72
C ILE A 56 11.08 67.87 -38.20
N VAL A 57 11.21 69.13 -38.56
CA VAL A 57 12.30 70.01 -38.13
C VAL A 57 11.70 71.24 -37.48
N TRP A 58 12.01 71.46 -36.22
CA TRP A 58 11.66 72.68 -35.47
C TRP A 58 12.94 73.48 -35.20
N ARG A 59 13.01 74.72 -35.68
CA ARG A 59 14.14 75.63 -35.48
C ARG A 59 13.69 76.80 -34.62
N ASP A 60 14.49 77.18 -33.65
CA ASP A 60 14.36 78.40 -32.88
C ASP A 60 15.65 79.21 -33.06
N TYR A 61 15.57 80.54 -33.17
CA TYR A 61 16.73 81.42 -33.35
C TYR A 61 17.78 81.31 -32.22
N LYS A 62 17.40 80.79 -31.04
CA LYS A 62 18.29 80.63 -29.88
C LYS A 62 18.78 79.20 -29.63
N SER A 63 18.26 78.19 -30.32
CA SER A 63 18.58 76.79 -30.03
C SER A 63 18.94 76.00 -31.29
N GLN A 64 19.61 74.85 -31.09
CA GLN A 64 19.81 73.92 -32.18
C GLN A 64 18.48 73.39 -32.73
N PRO A 65 18.40 73.04 -34.03
CA PRO A 65 17.21 72.44 -34.62
C PRO A 65 16.84 71.11 -33.96
N VAL A 66 15.59 71.00 -33.53
CA VAL A 66 14.97 69.76 -33.04
C VAL A 66 14.49 68.97 -34.25
N VAL A 67 15.00 67.76 -34.45
CA VAL A 67 14.69 66.92 -35.62
C VAL A 67 14.07 65.60 -35.16
N LEU A 68 12.87 65.31 -35.66
CA LEU A 68 12.26 63.97 -35.66
C LEU A 68 12.33 63.42 -37.08
N GLN A 69 12.83 62.21 -37.26
CA GLN A 69 13.01 61.59 -38.56
C GLN A 69 12.59 60.12 -38.48
N CYS A 70 11.75 59.69 -39.40
CA CYS A 70 11.27 58.33 -39.53
C CYS A 70 11.37 57.95 -41.01
N GLU A 71 12.20 56.99 -41.35
CA GLU A 71 12.43 56.56 -42.73
C GLU A 71 12.28 55.06 -42.80
N GLY A 72 11.48 54.57 -43.74
CA GLY A 72 11.39 53.15 -44.01
C GLY A 72 11.57 52.84 -45.47
N GLN A 73 12.11 51.67 -45.73
CA GLN A 73 12.33 51.17 -47.08
C GLN A 73 12.10 49.67 -47.11
N ILE A 74 11.34 49.20 -48.09
CA ILE A 74 11.16 47.79 -48.40
C ILE A 74 11.68 47.56 -49.81
N LYS A 75 12.65 46.67 -49.97
CA LYS A 75 13.30 46.39 -51.24
C LYS A 75 13.35 44.88 -51.49
N GLU A 76 12.91 44.47 -52.67
CA GLU A 76 13.21 43.14 -53.21
C GLU A 76 14.67 43.15 -53.69
N LEU A 77 15.52 42.35 -53.05
CA LEU A 77 16.94 42.27 -53.36
C LEU A 77 17.20 41.29 -54.49
N ARG A 78 16.56 40.13 -54.43
CA ARG A 78 16.74 39.04 -55.39
C ARG A 78 15.45 38.24 -55.54
N LYS A 79 15.09 37.91 -56.79
CA LYS A 79 13.95 37.05 -57.12
C LYS A 79 14.33 36.09 -58.24
N GLU A 80 14.87 34.95 -57.85
CA GLU A 80 15.26 33.87 -58.74
C GLU A 80 14.41 32.62 -58.46
N LYS A 81 14.47 31.61 -59.34
CA LYS A 81 13.69 30.36 -59.18
C LYS A 81 13.97 29.65 -57.85
N MET A 82 15.24 29.66 -57.42
CA MET A 82 15.74 28.93 -56.25
C MET A 82 16.02 29.81 -55.02
N LEU A 83 16.11 31.14 -55.19
CA LEU A 83 16.46 32.07 -54.13
C LEU A 83 15.59 33.33 -54.21
N TYR A 84 14.90 33.64 -53.13
CA TYR A 84 14.14 34.88 -52.97
C TYR A 84 14.64 35.63 -51.74
N GLN A 85 14.88 36.94 -51.87
CA GLN A 85 15.34 37.77 -50.77
C GLN A 85 14.66 39.14 -50.77
N LYS A 86 14.09 39.51 -49.62
CA LYS A 86 13.41 40.79 -49.39
C LYS A 86 13.97 41.43 -48.13
N ARG A 87 14.27 42.73 -48.19
CA ARG A 87 14.80 43.50 -47.06
C ARG A 87 13.87 44.65 -46.73
N ALA A 88 13.53 44.79 -45.46
CA ALA A 88 12.90 45.96 -44.88
C ALA A 88 13.92 46.69 -43.99
N THR A 89 13.98 48.01 -44.08
CA THR A 89 14.77 48.85 -43.19
C THR A 89 13.87 49.92 -42.63
N PHE A 90 14.02 50.26 -41.36
CA PHE A 90 13.29 51.28 -40.66
C PHE A 90 14.24 52.05 -39.75
N HIS A 91 14.36 53.34 -39.97
CA HIS A 91 15.20 54.25 -39.22
C HIS A 91 14.33 55.26 -38.50
N PHE A 92 14.51 55.39 -37.20
CA PHE A 92 13.81 56.37 -36.39
C PHE A 92 14.79 57.14 -35.53
N ARG A 93 14.65 58.46 -35.49
CA ARG A 93 15.45 59.37 -34.69
C ARG A 93 14.55 60.42 -34.09
N HIS A 94 14.69 60.68 -32.80
CA HIS A 94 13.88 61.67 -32.10
C HIS A 94 14.71 62.63 -31.25
N PRO A 95 14.17 63.81 -30.92
CA PRO A 95 14.92 64.86 -30.22
C PRO A 95 14.85 64.77 -28.69
N PHE A 96 13.94 63.98 -28.13
CA PHE A 96 13.75 63.88 -26.68
C PHE A 96 14.98 63.25 -26.00
N LYS A 97 15.40 63.82 -24.87
CA LYS A 97 16.45 63.26 -24.03
C LYS A 97 15.88 62.11 -23.21
N VAL A 98 15.88 60.91 -23.79
CA VAL A 98 15.48 59.68 -23.08
C VAL A 98 16.74 58.87 -22.75
N PRO A 99 16.75 58.13 -21.63
CA PRO A 99 17.97 57.48 -21.15
C PRO A 99 18.52 56.34 -22.04
N PHE A 100 17.76 55.79 -23.01
CA PHE A 100 18.17 54.58 -23.75
C PHE A 100 17.96 54.61 -25.28
N LEU A 101 17.01 55.36 -25.84
CA LEU A 101 16.64 55.29 -27.27
C LEU A 101 16.60 56.68 -27.94
N GLN A 102 17.73 57.25 -28.35
CA GLN A 102 17.76 58.52 -29.11
C GLN A 102 17.47 58.29 -30.61
N SER A 103 17.95 57.15 -31.14
CA SER A 103 17.65 56.67 -32.48
C SER A 103 17.73 55.15 -32.54
N PHE A 104 16.95 54.52 -33.40
CA PHE A 104 17.13 53.10 -33.72
C PHE A 104 17.01 52.86 -35.23
N PHE A 105 17.78 51.89 -35.70
CA PHE A 105 17.70 51.38 -37.07
C PHE A 105 17.42 49.89 -37.03
N LEU A 106 16.28 49.48 -37.57
CA LEU A 106 15.84 48.11 -37.71
C LEU A 106 16.04 47.70 -39.18
N GLN A 107 16.72 46.58 -39.41
CA GLN A 107 16.85 45.97 -40.73
C GLN A 107 16.43 44.50 -40.63
N GLU A 108 15.37 44.14 -41.33
CA GLU A 108 14.87 42.77 -41.42
C GLU A 108 15.10 42.24 -42.84
N THR A 109 15.81 41.12 -42.96
CA THR A 109 16.08 40.45 -44.23
C THR A 109 15.47 39.06 -44.19
N PHE A 110 14.45 38.84 -45.02
CA PHE A 110 13.83 37.54 -45.22
C PHE A 110 14.38 36.89 -46.49
N THR A 111 14.84 35.65 -46.36
CA THR A 111 15.44 34.85 -47.43
C THR A 111 14.72 33.51 -47.51
N VAL A 112 14.31 33.12 -48.71
CA VAL A 112 13.81 31.79 -49.03
C VAL A 112 14.84 31.12 -49.93
N ASP A 113 15.49 30.08 -49.44
CA ASP A 113 16.45 29.30 -50.24
C ASP A 113 15.91 27.88 -50.41
N LYS A 114 15.45 27.61 -51.64
CA LYS A 114 14.89 26.31 -52.02
C LYS A 114 15.96 25.25 -52.29
N LYS A 115 17.21 25.64 -52.53
CA LYS A 115 18.34 24.71 -52.72
C LYS A 115 18.74 24.09 -51.38
N GLN A 116 18.80 24.91 -50.34
CA GLN A 116 19.06 24.45 -48.96
C GLN A 116 17.78 23.98 -48.23
N LYS A 117 16.59 24.26 -48.79
CA LYS A 117 15.27 23.90 -48.23
C LYS A 117 15.01 24.55 -46.87
N HIS A 118 15.29 25.85 -46.76
CA HIS A 118 15.08 26.61 -45.52
C HIS A 118 14.57 28.04 -45.77
N TYR A 119 13.92 28.57 -44.74
CA TYR A 119 13.61 29.98 -44.58
C TYR A 119 14.60 30.60 -43.60
N PHE A 120 15.10 31.78 -43.91
CA PHE A 120 16.06 32.49 -43.07
C PHE A 120 15.60 33.93 -42.87
N MET A 121 15.46 34.35 -41.63
CA MET A 121 15.09 35.70 -41.22
C MET A 121 16.20 36.27 -40.35
N GLU A 122 16.78 37.38 -40.78
CA GLU A 122 17.80 38.13 -40.04
C GLU A 122 17.24 39.49 -39.67
N THR A 123 17.24 39.81 -38.38
CA THR A 123 16.80 41.09 -37.83
C THR A 123 17.98 41.77 -37.16
N LYS A 124 18.46 42.87 -37.73
CA LYS A 124 19.51 43.71 -37.18
C LYS A 124 18.89 44.96 -36.56
N VAL A 125 19.21 45.24 -35.31
CA VAL A 125 18.76 46.41 -34.57
C VAL A 125 19.99 47.19 -34.14
N LEU A 126 20.14 48.41 -34.62
CA LEU A 126 21.21 49.32 -34.24
C LEU A 126 20.62 50.44 -33.38
N ILE A 127 21.00 50.47 -32.09
CA ILE A 127 20.56 51.53 -31.16
C ILE A 127 21.64 52.61 -31.07
N ASN A 128 21.20 53.87 -31.19
CA ASN A 128 22.04 55.08 -31.10
C ASN A 128 23.25 55.11 -32.05
N GLY A 129 23.27 54.28 -33.10
CA GLY A 129 24.37 54.19 -34.06
C GLY A 129 25.62 53.47 -33.54
N VAL A 130 25.55 52.82 -32.37
CA VAL A 130 26.72 52.21 -31.70
C VAL A 130 26.51 50.72 -31.42
N GLU A 131 25.32 50.34 -30.95
CA GLU A 131 25.06 48.99 -30.45
C GLU A 131 24.24 48.18 -31.46
N GLU A 132 24.89 47.27 -32.19
CA GLU A 132 24.24 46.35 -33.14
C GLU A 132 23.83 45.05 -32.45
N THR A 133 22.53 44.80 -32.36
CA THR A 133 21.93 43.51 -31.99
C THR A 133 21.50 42.77 -33.23
N VAL A 134 21.86 41.50 -33.35
CA VAL A 134 21.49 40.65 -34.48
C VAL A 134 20.69 39.46 -33.96
N GLN A 135 19.45 39.33 -34.41
CA GLN A 135 18.62 38.15 -34.21
C GLN A 135 18.53 37.37 -35.52
N THR A 136 18.67 36.05 -35.46
CA THR A 136 18.50 35.15 -36.59
C THR A 136 17.41 34.12 -36.27
N LEU A 137 16.63 33.76 -37.28
CA LEU A 137 15.66 32.67 -37.21
C LEU A 137 15.76 31.86 -38.50
N ILE A 138 16.04 30.56 -38.35
CA ILE A 138 16.18 29.62 -39.46
C ILE A 138 15.11 28.54 -39.29
N LEU A 139 14.37 28.26 -40.35
CA LEU A 139 13.39 27.19 -40.41
C LEU A 139 13.73 26.28 -41.60
N GLY A 140 14.33 25.12 -41.31
CA GLY A 140 14.55 24.05 -42.28
C GLY A 140 13.29 23.18 -42.40
N TYR A 141 12.77 23.02 -43.62
CA TYR A 141 11.54 22.27 -43.89
C TYR A 141 11.79 20.96 -44.63
N GLN A 142 12.98 20.38 -44.48
CA GLN A 142 13.29 19.08 -45.05
C GLN A 142 12.36 18.01 -44.45
N PRO A 143 11.66 17.18 -45.24
CA PRO A 143 10.63 16.27 -44.71
C PRO A 143 11.11 15.27 -43.65
N GLU A 144 12.35 14.79 -43.76
CA GLU A 144 12.91 13.74 -42.87
C GLU A 144 13.51 14.33 -41.59
N ASN A 145 13.90 15.61 -41.62
CA ASN A 145 14.69 16.28 -40.61
C ASN A 145 14.38 17.80 -40.52
N PRO A 146 13.13 18.22 -40.28
CA PRO A 146 12.84 19.63 -40.09
C PRO A 146 13.52 20.15 -38.83
N TYR A 147 13.97 21.41 -38.87
CA TYR A 147 14.65 22.06 -37.74
C TYR A 147 14.31 23.54 -37.66
N ILE A 148 14.37 24.08 -36.45
CA ILE A 148 14.25 25.50 -36.16
C ILE A 148 15.45 25.94 -35.33
N CYS A 149 16.12 27.01 -35.76
CA CYS A 149 17.21 27.62 -35.00
C CYS A 149 16.91 29.10 -34.77
N ALA A 150 17.08 29.57 -33.55
CA ALA A 150 16.96 30.97 -33.19
C ALA A 150 18.26 31.43 -32.53
N GLY A 151 18.89 32.46 -33.10
CA GLY A 151 20.11 33.06 -32.59
C GLY A 151 19.89 34.51 -32.16
N LEU A 152 20.61 34.94 -31.13
CA LEU A 152 20.64 36.33 -30.67
C LEU A 152 22.07 36.70 -30.27
N THR A 153 22.61 37.71 -30.92
CA THR A 153 23.90 38.31 -30.59
C THR A 153 23.70 39.78 -30.25
N HIS A 154 24.19 40.26 -29.11
CA HIS A 154 24.07 41.66 -28.70
C HIS A 154 25.32 42.19 -27.98
N PRO A 155 25.56 43.51 -28.00
CA PRO A 155 26.75 44.11 -27.40
C PRO A 155 26.55 44.45 -25.91
N TYR A 156 25.29 44.49 -25.43
CA TYR A 156 24.95 44.93 -24.08
C TYR A 156 25.63 44.10 -23.00
N ASN A 157 26.13 44.77 -21.97
CA ASN A 157 26.76 44.13 -20.82
C ASN A 157 25.74 43.98 -19.68
N TYR A 158 24.77 43.09 -19.86
CA TYR A 158 23.83 42.71 -18.80
C TYR A 158 24.34 41.47 -18.08
N SER A 159 24.41 41.52 -16.76
CA SER A 159 24.84 40.37 -15.94
C SER A 159 23.93 39.15 -16.07
N MET A 160 22.69 39.32 -16.54
CA MET A 160 21.67 38.26 -16.61
C MET A 160 21.51 37.61 -17.99
N PHE A 161 22.01 38.22 -19.09
CA PHE A 161 21.75 37.70 -20.43
C PHE A 161 23.06 37.56 -21.23
N PRO A 162 23.38 36.36 -21.76
CA PRO A 162 24.61 36.15 -22.52
C PRO A 162 24.61 36.91 -23.85
N LYS A 163 25.78 37.42 -24.24
CA LYS A 163 25.93 38.23 -25.46
C LYS A 163 25.70 37.48 -26.75
N ASP A 164 25.85 36.16 -26.75
CA ASP A 164 25.68 35.30 -27.91
C ASP A 164 24.98 34.01 -27.48
N VAL A 165 23.77 33.79 -27.99
CA VAL A 165 22.92 32.63 -27.68
C VAL A 165 22.35 32.07 -28.96
N GLU A 166 22.41 30.75 -29.13
CA GLU A 166 21.77 30.03 -30.24
C GLU A 166 21.02 28.82 -29.70
N MET A 167 19.74 28.69 -30.02
CA MET A 167 18.93 27.52 -29.69
C MET A 167 18.47 26.85 -30.99
N CYS A 168 18.75 25.56 -31.13
CA CYS A 168 18.30 24.75 -32.25
C CYS A 168 17.46 23.58 -31.75
N ILE A 169 16.34 23.32 -32.42
CA ILE A 169 15.49 22.15 -32.23
C ILE A 169 15.43 21.41 -33.56
N LEU A 170 15.87 20.16 -33.56
CA LEU A 170 15.86 19.25 -34.70
C LEU A 170 14.92 18.08 -34.40
N THR A 171 14.07 17.76 -35.36
CA THR A 171 13.21 16.57 -35.31
C THR A 171 13.57 15.63 -36.44
N LEU A 172 13.87 14.37 -36.14
CA LEU A 172 14.18 13.33 -37.11
C LEU A 172 13.06 12.29 -37.12
N SER A 173 12.47 12.07 -38.28
CA SER A 173 11.41 11.07 -38.48
C SER A 173 11.88 10.03 -39.49
N HIS A 174 12.15 8.81 -39.02
CA HIS A 174 12.52 7.70 -39.88
C HIS A 174 11.27 6.89 -40.29
N GLN A 175 11.31 6.22 -41.45
CA GLN A 175 10.20 5.43 -42.00
C GLN A 175 9.68 4.30 -41.08
N ASN A 176 10.44 3.92 -40.04
CA ASN A 176 10.13 2.82 -39.12
C ASN A 176 9.55 3.29 -37.76
N VAL A 177 8.68 4.31 -37.74
CA VAL A 177 8.02 4.83 -36.51
C VAL A 177 9.01 5.15 -35.38
N LYS A 178 10.18 5.67 -35.78
CA LYS A 178 11.23 6.13 -34.87
C LYS A 178 11.29 7.66 -34.97
N HIS A 179 11.01 8.30 -33.86
CA HIS A 179 11.02 9.75 -33.72
C HIS A 179 12.18 10.15 -32.81
N GLU A 180 13.06 11.01 -33.29
CA GLU A 180 14.10 11.61 -32.46
C GLU A 180 13.91 13.13 -32.41
N LEU A 181 14.09 13.69 -31.23
CA LEU A 181 14.04 15.11 -30.94
C LEU A 181 15.37 15.50 -30.31
N GLU A 182 16.10 16.39 -30.94
CA GLU A 182 17.36 16.92 -30.46
C GLU A 182 17.24 18.43 -30.26
N THR A 183 17.60 18.90 -29.07
CA THR A 183 17.60 20.31 -28.73
C THR A 183 18.97 20.68 -28.19
N VAL A 184 19.58 21.71 -28.77
CA VAL A 184 20.88 22.23 -28.34
C VAL A 184 20.75 23.72 -28.06
N LEU A 185 21.24 24.15 -26.91
CA LEU A 185 21.44 25.56 -26.58
C LEU A 185 22.94 25.83 -26.50
N LYS A 186 23.38 26.82 -27.27
CA LYS A 186 24.75 27.32 -27.26
C LYS A 186 24.78 28.71 -26.65
N VAL A 187 25.80 28.95 -25.84
CA VAL A 187 26.12 30.26 -25.32
C VAL A 187 27.57 30.54 -25.66
N ASN A 188 27.86 31.67 -26.30
CA ASN A 188 29.20 32.03 -26.79
C ASN A 188 29.84 30.91 -27.64
N LYS A 189 29.04 30.23 -28.47
CA LYS A 189 29.43 29.09 -29.33
C LYS A 189 29.82 27.81 -28.59
N GLU A 190 29.57 27.72 -27.29
CA GLU A 190 29.75 26.50 -26.50
C GLU A 190 28.39 25.87 -26.19
N ASP A 191 28.28 24.55 -26.32
CA ASP A 191 27.07 23.80 -25.97
C ASP A 191 26.87 23.83 -24.43
N VAL A 192 25.82 24.50 -23.97
CA VAL A 192 25.51 24.62 -22.53
C VAL A 192 24.33 23.77 -22.09
N LEU A 193 23.47 23.35 -23.02
CA LEU A 193 22.39 22.39 -22.80
C LEU A 193 22.24 21.54 -24.07
N SER A 194 22.20 20.23 -23.90
CA SER A 194 21.83 19.28 -24.93
C SER A 194 20.76 18.34 -24.38
N PHE A 195 19.67 18.19 -25.13
CA PHE A 195 18.58 17.26 -24.87
C PHE A 195 18.38 16.39 -26.09
N LEU A 196 18.31 15.07 -25.89
CA LEU A 196 18.05 14.09 -26.92
C LEU A 196 16.92 13.16 -26.44
N GLY A 197 15.76 13.23 -27.07
CA GLY A 197 14.67 12.28 -26.89
C GLY A 197 14.57 11.34 -28.09
N ARG A 198 14.48 10.03 -27.87
CA ARG A 198 14.22 9.02 -28.88
C ARG A 198 13.02 8.18 -28.46
N TYR A 199 12.04 8.12 -29.34
CA TYR A 199 10.89 7.24 -29.21
C TYR A 199 10.89 6.25 -30.36
N GLN A 200 10.65 4.98 -30.05
CA GLN A 200 10.53 3.93 -31.05
C GLN A 200 9.33 3.05 -30.75
N ASP A 201 8.43 2.97 -31.73
CA ASP A 201 7.36 1.98 -31.75
C ASP A 201 7.86 0.70 -32.43
N LYS A 202 7.85 -0.41 -31.70
CA LYS A 202 8.18 -1.76 -32.21
C LYS A 202 6.96 -2.68 -32.15
N SER A 203 5.77 -2.11 -32.11
CA SER A 203 4.53 -2.88 -32.09
C SER A 203 4.33 -3.64 -33.41
N SER A 204 3.63 -4.76 -33.33
CA SER A 204 3.17 -5.58 -34.45
C SER A 204 1.67 -5.86 -34.28
N GLU A 205 1.01 -6.57 -35.19
CA GLU A 205 -0.44 -6.83 -35.09
C GLU A 205 -0.86 -7.53 -33.78
N ALA A 206 0.02 -8.34 -33.18
CA ALA A 206 -0.27 -9.11 -31.97
C ALA A 206 0.47 -8.63 -30.71
N ASP A 207 1.48 -7.76 -30.86
CA ASP A 207 2.38 -7.34 -29.78
C ASP A 207 2.47 -5.81 -29.71
N PHE A 208 2.43 -5.27 -28.51
CA PHE A 208 2.61 -3.85 -28.21
C PHE A 208 3.99 -3.64 -27.58
N ARG A 209 4.81 -2.75 -28.14
CA ARG A 209 6.16 -2.49 -27.60
C ARG A 209 6.65 -1.09 -27.92
N HIS A 210 6.80 -0.27 -26.87
CA HIS A 210 7.28 1.10 -26.97
C HIS A 210 8.57 1.28 -26.18
N LEU A 211 9.53 1.96 -26.80
CA LEU A 211 10.83 2.28 -26.23
C LEU A 211 10.98 3.79 -26.16
N LEU A 212 11.38 4.29 -24.99
CA LEU A 212 11.69 5.69 -24.75
C LEU A 212 13.11 5.81 -24.24
N HIS A 213 13.88 6.74 -24.82
CA HIS A 213 15.22 7.08 -24.35
C HIS A 213 15.36 8.59 -24.34
N MET A 214 15.84 9.16 -23.24
CA MET A 214 16.02 10.59 -23.05
C MET A 214 17.38 10.83 -22.42
N ASP A 215 18.22 11.64 -23.05
CA ASP A 215 19.50 12.11 -22.50
C ASP A 215 19.46 13.62 -22.36
N VAL A 216 19.91 14.13 -21.21
CA VAL A 216 20.02 15.56 -20.93
C VAL A 216 21.40 15.83 -20.37
N THR A 217 22.07 16.86 -20.89
CA THR A 217 23.33 17.36 -20.34
C THR A 217 23.30 18.87 -20.28
N HIS A 218 23.80 19.46 -19.20
CA HIS A 218 23.89 20.91 -19.05
C HIS A 218 25.12 21.35 -18.26
N SER A 219 25.59 22.57 -18.52
CA SER A 219 26.72 23.20 -17.81
C SER A 219 26.29 24.32 -16.86
N PHE A 220 24.98 24.53 -16.68
CA PHE A 220 24.47 25.54 -15.74
C PHE A 220 24.90 25.26 -14.28
N GLN A 221 25.16 26.32 -13.53
CA GLN A 221 25.41 26.28 -12.07
C GLN A 221 24.09 26.13 -11.29
N LEU A 222 23.39 25.02 -11.52
CA LEU A 222 22.15 24.67 -10.83
C LEU A 222 22.44 23.60 -9.77
N GLU A 223 21.61 23.52 -8.73
CA GLU A 223 21.57 22.38 -7.79
C GLU A 223 20.94 21.12 -8.44
N PHE A 224 21.19 20.90 -9.72
CA PHE A 224 20.69 19.78 -10.50
C PHE A 224 21.84 19.02 -11.16
N PRO A 225 21.70 17.70 -11.38
CA PRO A 225 22.75 16.91 -12.00
C PRO A 225 23.05 17.34 -13.43
N GLN A 226 24.34 17.54 -13.74
CA GLN A 226 24.83 18.01 -15.03
C GLN A 226 24.53 17.04 -16.19
N ALA A 227 24.31 15.76 -15.90
CA ALA A 227 23.91 14.77 -16.90
C ALA A 227 22.86 13.82 -16.34
N MET A 228 21.81 13.55 -17.10
CA MET A 228 20.78 12.56 -16.78
C MET A 228 20.42 11.76 -18.03
N ALA A 229 20.27 10.45 -17.87
CA ALA A 229 19.75 9.56 -18.90
C ALA A 229 18.56 8.78 -18.34
N LEU A 230 17.46 8.71 -19.08
CA LEU A 230 16.26 7.97 -18.78
C LEU A 230 15.95 7.04 -19.95
N SER A 231 15.89 5.73 -19.69
CA SER A 231 15.48 4.73 -20.67
C SER A 231 14.30 3.95 -20.11
N GLY A 232 13.25 3.79 -20.90
CA GLY A 232 12.05 3.06 -20.54
C GLY A 232 11.61 2.11 -21.65
N GLU A 233 11.10 0.95 -21.26
CA GLU A 233 10.45 0.00 -22.15
C GLU A 233 9.09 -0.37 -21.57
N LEU A 234 8.06 -0.29 -22.41
CA LEU A 234 6.71 -0.76 -22.10
C LEU A 234 6.34 -1.80 -23.15
N PHE A 235 5.92 -2.98 -22.71
CA PHE A 235 5.51 -4.05 -23.62
C PHE A 235 4.27 -4.79 -23.13
N SER A 236 3.52 -5.32 -24.10
CA SER A 236 2.46 -6.31 -23.90
C SER A 236 2.52 -7.30 -25.06
N ARG A 237 2.52 -8.59 -24.77
CA ARG A 237 2.69 -9.66 -25.74
C ARG A 237 1.67 -10.76 -25.48
N GLN A 238 0.96 -11.18 -26.52
CA GLN A 238 0.07 -12.32 -26.43
C GLN A 238 0.85 -13.61 -26.69
N THR A 239 0.79 -14.54 -25.75
CA THR A 239 1.43 -15.86 -25.89
C THR A 239 0.50 -16.85 -26.58
N LYS A 240 1.06 -17.94 -27.13
CA LYS A 240 0.32 -19.01 -27.84
C LYS A 240 -0.77 -19.69 -27.01
N LEU A 241 -0.80 -19.46 -25.70
CA LEU A 241 -1.73 -20.05 -24.73
C LEU A 241 -2.88 -19.09 -24.35
N GLU A 242 -3.12 -18.02 -25.12
CA GLU A 242 -4.08 -16.92 -24.81
C GLU A 242 -3.75 -16.09 -23.56
N HIS A 243 -2.55 -16.26 -23.00
CA HIS A 243 -2.09 -15.50 -21.84
C HIS A 243 -1.38 -14.20 -22.29
N LEU A 244 -1.65 -13.10 -21.59
CA LEU A 244 -1.01 -11.80 -21.80
C LEU A 244 0.20 -11.64 -20.89
N ASP A 245 1.37 -11.43 -21.48
CA ASP A 245 2.59 -11.02 -20.78
C ASP A 245 2.75 -9.51 -20.93
N CYS A 246 2.79 -8.77 -19.83
CA CYS A 246 2.98 -7.32 -19.87
C CYS A 246 4.07 -6.88 -18.91
N GLY A 247 4.70 -5.76 -19.21
CA GLY A 247 5.71 -5.22 -18.32
C GLY A 247 6.17 -3.83 -18.66
N VAL A 248 6.71 -3.18 -17.64
CA VAL A 248 7.37 -1.89 -17.73
C VAL A 248 8.75 -2.03 -17.11
N SER A 249 9.77 -1.48 -17.78
CA SER A 249 11.09 -1.32 -17.21
C SER A 249 11.55 0.11 -17.40
N VAL A 250 12.12 0.69 -16.35
CA VAL A 250 12.62 2.06 -16.34
C VAL A 250 14.01 2.03 -15.73
N LYS A 251 14.95 2.71 -16.37
CA LYS A 251 16.31 2.89 -15.91
C LYS A 251 16.67 4.37 -15.99
N VAL A 252 17.16 4.91 -14.88
CA VAL A 252 17.61 6.30 -14.74
C VAL A 252 19.08 6.26 -14.37
N ILE A 253 19.89 7.09 -15.04
CA ILE A 253 21.31 7.29 -14.73
C ILE A 253 21.52 8.79 -14.48
N ILE A 254 22.20 9.13 -13.40
CA ILE A 254 22.49 10.49 -12.97
C ILE A 254 24.01 10.66 -12.87
N ASN A 255 24.53 11.72 -13.49
CA ASN A 255 25.95 12.11 -13.57
C ASN A 255 26.88 11.00 -14.10
N LYS A 256 27.46 11.19 -15.29
CA LYS A 256 28.35 10.19 -15.92
C LYS A 256 29.63 9.90 -15.12
N ASN A 257 30.09 10.82 -14.27
CA ASN A 257 31.36 10.68 -13.51
C ASN A 257 31.18 10.16 -12.07
N THR A 258 29.99 10.29 -11.48
CA THR A 258 29.62 9.73 -10.16
C THR A 258 28.25 9.06 -10.32
N SER A 259 28.24 7.92 -11.00
CA SER A 259 27.02 7.34 -11.56
C SER A 259 26.12 6.77 -10.47
N SER A 260 25.02 7.47 -10.21
CA SER A 260 23.87 6.89 -9.52
C SER A 260 22.93 6.34 -10.58
N GLN A 261 22.61 5.06 -10.50
CA GLN A 261 21.70 4.37 -11.42
C GLN A 261 20.56 3.72 -10.64
N ALA A 262 19.33 4.03 -11.03
CA ALA A 262 18.15 3.35 -10.54
C ALA A 262 17.52 2.54 -11.68
N GLN A 263 17.11 1.32 -11.42
CA GLN A 263 16.40 0.46 -12.37
C GLN A 263 15.22 -0.18 -11.68
N ALA A 264 14.03 -0.03 -12.25
CA ALA A 264 12.81 -0.67 -11.80
C ALA A 264 12.22 -1.48 -12.95
N ALA A 265 11.75 -2.69 -12.67
CA ALA A 265 11.02 -3.50 -13.61
C ALA A 265 9.82 -4.15 -12.93
N LEU A 266 8.69 -4.15 -13.62
CA LEU A 266 7.50 -4.90 -13.24
C LEU A 266 7.05 -5.71 -14.44
N LYS A 267 6.90 -7.02 -14.25
CA LYS A 267 6.53 -7.96 -15.29
C LYS A 267 5.42 -8.86 -14.77
N SER A 268 4.33 -8.95 -15.51
CA SER A 268 3.26 -9.92 -15.30
C SER A 268 3.38 -10.99 -16.39
N TYR A 269 3.35 -12.25 -15.98
CA TYR A 269 3.39 -13.40 -16.88
C TYR A 269 2.09 -14.18 -16.78
N GLY A 270 1.34 -14.22 -17.87
CA GLY A 270 -0.03 -14.72 -17.90
C GLY A 270 -0.95 -14.12 -16.83
N GLU A 271 -1.93 -14.90 -16.37
CA GLU A 271 -3.00 -14.38 -15.51
C GLU A 271 -2.60 -14.17 -14.04
N ASN A 272 -1.52 -14.78 -13.57
CA ASN A 272 -1.38 -15.08 -12.14
C ASN A 272 0.03 -14.90 -11.55
N ASN A 273 1.04 -14.60 -12.38
CA ASN A 273 2.43 -14.49 -11.93
C ASN A 273 2.95 -13.07 -12.13
N VAL A 274 3.54 -12.49 -11.08
CA VAL A 274 4.05 -11.11 -11.10
C VAL A 274 5.44 -11.08 -10.51
N ASN A 275 6.38 -10.51 -11.26
CA ASN A 275 7.75 -10.28 -10.83
C ASN A 275 8.04 -8.78 -10.85
N GLY A 276 8.48 -8.24 -9.72
CA GLY A 276 8.98 -6.89 -9.58
C GLY A 276 10.45 -6.91 -9.17
N SER A 277 11.27 -6.05 -9.76
CA SER A 277 12.62 -5.80 -9.27
C SER A 277 12.92 -4.31 -9.22
N LEU A 278 13.71 -3.91 -8.24
CA LEU A 278 14.21 -2.56 -8.05
C LEU A 278 15.68 -2.65 -7.64
N HIS A 279 16.55 -2.07 -8.44
CA HIS A 279 17.99 -2.00 -8.19
C HIS A 279 18.42 -0.54 -8.13
N LEU A 280 19.19 -0.20 -7.11
CA LEU A 280 19.81 1.10 -6.95
C LEU A 280 21.32 0.90 -6.83
N HIS A 281 22.06 1.55 -7.71
CA HIS A 281 23.51 1.57 -7.72
C HIS A 281 24.00 2.99 -7.51
N SER A 282 25.11 3.17 -6.81
CA SER A 282 25.80 4.44 -6.69
C SER A 282 27.31 4.21 -6.72
N ASN A 283 28.02 4.99 -7.54
CA ASN A 283 29.47 4.88 -7.73
C ASN A 283 29.94 3.46 -8.06
N GLY A 284 29.16 2.73 -8.86
CA GLY A 284 29.46 1.35 -9.25
C GLY A 284 29.20 0.28 -8.18
N ARG A 285 28.74 0.64 -6.98
CA ARG A 285 28.33 -0.29 -5.92
C ARG A 285 26.80 -0.41 -5.87
N GLU A 286 26.28 -1.62 -5.69
CA GLU A 286 24.86 -1.85 -5.42
C GLU A 286 24.52 -1.38 -4.01
N MET A 287 23.56 -0.45 -3.90
CA MET A 287 23.11 0.15 -2.65
C MET A 287 21.82 -0.51 -2.15
N LEU A 288 20.94 -0.91 -3.07
CA LEU A 288 19.68 -1.57 -2.77
C LEU A 288 19.27 -2.50 -3.91
N MET A 289 18.88 -3.72 -3.57
CA MET A 289 18.27 -4.71 -4.45
C MET A 289 17.00 -5.22 -3.80
N LEU A 290 15.86 -5.01 -4.44
CA LEU A 290 14.57 -5.55 -4.04
C LEU A 290 14.02 -6.40 -5.17
N GLU A 291 13.75 -7.67 -4.88
CA GLU A 291 13.08 -8.58 -5.80
C GLU A 291 11.81 -9.11 -5.13
N VAL A 292 10.69 -9.06 -5.86
CA VAL A 292 9.40 -9.57 -5.41
C VAL A 292 8.84 -10.47 -6.49
N ALA A 293 8.51 -11.71 -6.15
CA ALA A 293 7.91 -12.67 -7.06
C ALA A 293 6.66 -13.27 -6.43
N MET A 294 5.55 -13.23 -7.17
CA MET A 294 4.31 -13.89 -6.83
C MET A 294 4.02 -14.95 -7.89
N ASN A 295 3.78 -16.17 -7.43
CA ASN A 295 3.36 -17.29 -8.27
C ASN A 295 2.03 -17.83 -7.75
N ASN A 296 1.02 -17.92 -8.61
CA ASN A 296 -0.29 -18.46 -8.25
C ASN A 296 -0.67 -19.57 -9.24
N GLU A 297 -0.43 -20.80 -8.82
CA GLU A 297 -0.68 -22.00 -9.61
C GLU A 297 -2.04 -22.61 -9.25
N LYS A 298 -2.92 -22.72 -10.26
CA LYS A 298 -4.23 -23.37 -10.13
C LYS A 298 -4.18 -24.77 -10.74
N ARG A 299 -4.22 -25.80 -9.90
CA ARG A 299 -4.34 -27.22 -10.30
C ARG A 299 -5.78 -27.70 -10.11
N ARG A 300 -6.14 -28.82 -10.75
CA ARG A 300 -7.51 -29.40 -10.71
C ARG A 300 -8.11 -29.51 -9.31
N ASN A 301 -7.30 -29.87 -8.30
CA ASN A 301 -7.75 -30.11 -6.91
C ASN A 301 -6.93 -29.33 -5.87
N ALA A 302 -6.16 -28.33 -6.28
CA ALA A 302 -5.32 -27.55 -5.37
C ALA A 302 -5.02 -26.17 -5.94
N ARG A 303 -4.94 -25.16 -5.06
CA ARG A 303 -4.39 -23.85 -5.38
C ARG A 303 -3.13 -23.63 -4.57
N ILE A 304 -2.04 -23.26 -5.23
CA ILE A 304 -0.76 -22.99 -4.60
C ILE A 304 -0.43 -21.52 -4.86
N VAL A 305 -0.28 -20.74 -3.79
CA VAL A 305 0.15 -19.35 -3.87
C VAL A 305 1.47 -19.23 -3.14
N GLU A 306 2.47 -18.68 -3.83
CA GLU A 306 3.79 -18.45 -3.30
C GLU A 306 4.18 -16.99 -3.52
N LEU A 307 4.61 -16.32 -2.45
CA LEU A 307 5.17 -14.98 -2.47
C LEU A 307 6.60 -15.07 -1.95
N ARG A 308 7.55 -14.56 -2.73
CA ARG A 308 8.95 -14.41 -2.35
C ARG A 308 9.30 -12.94 -2.44
N ALA A 309 9.94 -12.43 -1.40
CA ALA A 309 10.53 -11.10 -1.41
C ALA A 309 11.95 -11.19 -0.88
N PHE A 310 12.87 -10.57 -1.59
CA PHE A 310 14.27 -10.48 -1.21
C PHE A 310 14.69 -9.01 -1.25
N LEU A 311 15.26 -8.53 -0.16
CA LEU A 311 15.83 -7.20 -0.05
C LEU A 311 17.27 -7.33 0.41
N HIS A 312 18.19 -6.72 -0.31
CA HIS A 312 19.54 -6.44 0.14
C HIS A 312 19.77 -4.94 0.09
N GLN A 313 20.37 -4.36 1.12
CA GLN A 313 20.67 -2.93 1.15
C GLN A 313 21.90 -2.59 1.99
N THR A 314 22.53 -1.48 1.64
CA THR A 314 23.63 -0.86 2.41
C THR A 314 23.30 0.59 2.80
N VAL A 315 22.03 1.00 2.65
CA VAL A 315 21.58 2.40 2.88
C VAL A 315 21.26 2.64 4.35
N LEU A 316 20.52 1.74 4.98
CA LEU A 316 20.18 1.81 6.40
C LEU A 316 21.17 0.99 7.24
N THR A 317 21.27 1.32 8.53
CA THR A 317 22.17 0.63 9.47
C THR A 317 21.82 -0.83 9.71
N ASN A 318 20.55 -1.22 9.64
CA ASN A 318 20.06 -2.60 9.73
C ASN A 318 18.57 -2.65 9.32
N PRO A 319 18.06 -3.77 8.78
CA PRO A 319 18.77 -4.98 8.36
C PRO A 319 19.44 -4.84 6.97
N GLU A 320 20.58 -5.49 6.77
CA GLU A 320 21.31 -5.50 5.48
C GLU A 320 20.71 -6.48 4.47
N SER A 321 20.12 -7.58 4.96
CA SER A 321 19.44 -8.58 4.14
C SER A 321 18.14 -9.04 4.78
N VAL A 322 17.07 -9.01 4.01
CA VAL A 322 15.75 -9.51 4.37
C VAL A 322 15.30 -10.48 3.30
N GLN A 323 15.01 -11.71 3.70
CA GLN A 323 14.38 -12.70 2.84
C GLN A 323 13.04 -13.09 3.46
N PHE A 324 11.99 -12.99 2.67
CA PHE A 324 10.64 -13.37 3.08
C PHE A 324 10.07 -14.35 2.06
N GLN A 325 9.53 -15.46 2.56
CA GLN A 325 8.81 -16.43 1.77
C GLN A 325 7.49 -16.73 2.46
N LEU A 326 6.41 -16.73 1.69
CA LEU A 326 5.08 -17.12 2.13
C LEU A 326 4.51 -18.10 1.11
N MET A 327 4.15 -19.29 1.58
CA MET A 327 3.58 -20.33 0.76
C MET A 327 2.24 -20.78 1.35
N SER A 328 1.21 -20.81 0.52
CA SER A 328 -0.11 -21.31 0.86
C SER A 328 -0.53 -22.41 -0.11
N LYS A 329 -0.92 -23.57 0.42
CA LYS A 329 -1.47 -24.68 -0.36
C LYS A 329 -2.88 -24.97 0.13
N ILE A 330 -3.85 -24.75 -0.75
CA ILE A 330 -5.27 -24.89 -0.46
C ILE A 330 -5.79 -26.11 -1.21
N PHE A 331 -6.25 -27.11 -0.45
CA PHE A 331 -6.94 -28.30 -0.93
C PHE A 331 -8.40 -28.29 -0.43
N PRO A 332 -9.33 -29.04 -1.03
CA PRO A 332 -10.74 -29.09 -0.59
C PRO A 332 -10.95 -29.41 0.89
N SER A 333 -10.05 -30.20 1.48
CA SER A 333 -10.12 -30.67 2.86
C SER A 333 -8.93 -30.26 3.72
N ARG A 334 -7.94 -29.56 3.18
CA ARG A 334 -6.68 -29.24 3.88
C ARG A 334 -6.15 -27.86 3.49
N LEU A 335 -5.61 -27.13 4.45
CA LEU A 335 -4.91 -25.86 4.26
C LEU A 335 -3.52 -25.99 4.86
N LEU A 336 -2.48 -25.66 4.09
CA LEU A 336 -1.13 -25.50 4.60
C LEU A 336 -0.67 -24.08 4.34
N LEU A 337 -0.16 -23.42 5.38
CA LEU A 337 0.44 -22.10 5.33
C LEU A 337 1.83 -22.19 5.94
N SER A 338 2.83 -21.71 5.22
CA SER A 338 4.22 -21.68 5.68
C SER A 338 4.80 -20.30 5.40
N SER A 339 5.42 -19.69 6.40
CA SER A 339 6.08 -18.40 6.28
C SER A 339 7.48 -18.50 6.86
N ASP A 340 8.45 -18.00 6.11
CA ASP A 340 9.85 -17.91 6.50
C ASP A 340 10.31 -16.47 6.35
N LEU A 341 10.80 -15.88 7.43
CA LEU A 341 11.40 -14.56 7.45
C LEU A 341 12.82 -14.68 7.99
N LYS A 342 13.80 -14.32 7.17
CA LYS A 342 15.20 -14.21 7.55
C LYS A 342 15.62 -12.75 7.54
N LEU A 343 16.11 -12.26 8.68
CA LEU A 343 16.65 -10.92 8.87
C LEU A 343 18.12 -11.07 9.28
N ASN A 344 19.04 -10.85 8.35
CA ASN A 344 20.47 -11.13 8.51
C ASN A 344 20.70 -12.60 8.98
N GLU A 345 21.19 -12.79 10.21
CA GLU A 345 21.39 -14.10 10.85
C GLU A 345 20.14 -14.64 11.57
N ASN A 346 19.16 -13.77 11.86
CA ASN A 346 17.96 -14.17 12.58
C ASN A 346 16.91 -14.75 11.64
N ARG A 347 16.18 -15.76 12.11
CA ARG A 347 15.10 -16.41 11.35
C ARG A 347 13.85 -16.54 12.20
N LEU A 348 12.69 -16.36 11.57
CA LEU A 348 11.36 -16.65 12.09
C LEU A 348 10.68 -17.58 11.09
N GLN A 349 10.27 -18.75 11.54
CA GLN A 349 9.53 -19.72 10.77
C GLN A 349 8.16 -19.93 11.41
N VAL A 350 7.11 -19.89 10.60
CA VAL A 350 5.72 -20.13 10.99
C VAL A 350 5.11 -21.14 10.04
N ASP A 351 4.73 -22.30 10.58
CA ASP A 351 4.04 -23.34 9.83
C ASP A 351 2.66 -23.59 10.44
N PHE A 352 1.64 -23.70 9.61
CA PHE A 352 0.27 -23.97 10.01
C PHE A 352 -0.37 -24.97 9.05
N MET A 353 -1.04 -25.97 9.61
CA MET A 353 -1.76 -26.99 8.87
C MET A 353 -3.14 -27.20 9.51
N GLY A 354 -4.19 -27.04 8.71
CA GLY A 354 -5.55 -27.42 9.07
C GLY A 354 -6.04 -28.54 8.15
N ALA A 355 -6.68 -29.56 8.69
CA ALA A 355 -7.29 -30.63 7.89
C ALA A 355 -8.66 -31.03 8.44
N LYS A 356 -9.60 -31.28 7.52
CA LYS A 356 -10.97 -31.73 7.78
C LYS A 356 -11.20 -33.06 7.08
N GLU A 357 -11.49 -34.11 7.83
CA GLU A 357 -11.80 -35.43 7.28
C GLU A 357 -13.23 -35.86 7.62
N GLN A 358 -13.94 -36.40 6.62
CA GLN A 358 -15.32 -36.86 6.75
C GLN A 358 -15.43 -38.27 6.19
N LYS A 359 -15.27 -39.28 7.05
CA LYS A 359 -15.42 -40.71 6.72
C LYS A 359 -16.61 -41.32 7.46
N VAL A 360 -16.40 -41.75 8.71
CA VAL A 360 -17.42 -42.35 9.60
C VAL A 360 -17.79 -41.37 10.73
N GLY A 361 -17.62 -40.07 10.49
CA GLY A 361 -17.67 -38.98 11.47
C GLY A 361 -16.84 -37.78 11.00
N PHE A 362 -16.89 -36.69 11.76
CA PHE A 362 -16.15 -35.45 11.51
C PHE A 362 -14.84 -35.45 12.31
N VAL A 363 -13.71 -35.22 11.64
CA VAL A 363 -12.40 -35.04 12.29
C VAL A 363 -11.80 -33.73 11.81
N LEU A 364 -11.47 -32.85 12.75
CA LEU A 364 -10.73 -31.60 12.50
C LEU A 364 -9.40 -31.68 13.22
N SER A 365 -8.30 -31.53 12.48
CA SER A 365 -6.95 -31.42 13.05
C SER A 365 -6.34 -30.07 12.71
N LEU A 366 -5.69 -29.45 13.69
CA LEU A 366 -5.02 -28.17 13.58
C LEU A 366 -3.63 -28.31 14.16
N ASN A 367 -2.60 -28.00 13.38
CA ASN A 367 -1.21 -27.98 13.81
C ASN A 367 -0.63 -26.61 13.49
N GLY A 368 0.05 -26.01 14.45
CA GLY A 368 0.77 -24.75 14.28
C GLY A 368 2.13 -24.84 14.95
N ARG A 369 3.16 -24.27 14.31
CA ARG A 369 4.51 -24.16 14.86
C ARG A 369 5.09 -22.80 14.55
N VAL A 370 5.62 -22.14 15.56
CA VAL A 370 6.38 -20.90 15.45
C VAL A 370 7.74 -21.13 16.08
N GLN A 371 8.80 -20.83 15.34
CA GLN A 371 10.17 -20.94 15.82
C GLN A 371 10.95 -19.69 15.44
N HIS A 372 11.72 -19.12 16.38
CA HIS A 372 12.55 -17.96 16.07
C HIS A 372 13.84 -17.87 16.88
N THR A 373 14.84 -17.21 16.29
CA THR A 373 16.16 -16.98 16.92
C THR A 373 16.33 -15.57 17.47
N PHE A 374 15.35 -14.68 17.28
CA PHE A 374 15.41 -13.29 17.78
C PHE A 374 15.50 -13.22 19.31
N THR A 375 16.48 -12.48 19.82
CA THR A 375 16.68 -12.25 21.27
C THR A 375 15.83 -11.10 21.84
N GLY A 376 15.36 -10.18 20.99
CA GLY A 376 14.61 -8.98 21.40
C GLY A 376 13.09 -9.17 21.53
N ILE A 377 12.53 -10.27 21.04
CA ILE A 377 11.07 -10.49 21.02
C ILE A 377 10.67 -11.27 22.28
N LYS A 378 10.26 -10.55 23.33
CA LYS A 378 9.81 -11.17 24.59
C LYS A 378 8.35 -11.69 24.53
N ALA A 379 7.55 -11.15 23.63
CA ALA A 379 6.12 -11.49 23.52
C ALA A 379 5.86 -12.86 22.87
N ILE A 380 6.81 -13.36 22.09
CA ILE A 380 6.72 -14.64 21.39
C ILE A 380 7.84 -15.54 21.95
N PRO A 381 7.54 -16.77 22.38
CA PRO A 381 8.56 -17.71 22.83
C PRO A 381 9.35 -18.27 21.64
N HIS A 382 10.63 -18.60 21.86
CA HIS A 382 11.53 -19.14 20.84
C HIS A 382 10.98 -20.37 20.12
N LEU A 383 10.20 -21.19 20.83
CA LEU A 383 9.45 -22.30 20.26
C LEU A 383 8.03 -22.31 20.82
N LEU A 384 7.05 -22.19 19.93
CA LEU A 384 5.63 -22.39 20.20
C LEU A 384 5.11 -23.47 19.26
N SER A 385 4.46 -24.50 19.79
CA SER A 385 3.67 -25.42 18.95
C SER A 385 2.27 -25.63 19.51
N LEU A 386 1.33 -25.87 18.62
CA LEU A 386 -0.07 -26.09 18.91
C LEU A 386 -0.53 -27.33 18.12
N ASP A 387 -1.05 -28.32 18.82
CA ASP A 387 -1.64 -29.53 18.25
C ASP A 387 -3.07 -29.68 18.77
N GLY A 388 -4.03 -29.47 17.89
CA GLY A 388 -5.46 -29.58 18.16
C GLY A 388 -6.10 -30.72 17.36
N LEU A 389 -6.97 -31.48 18.01
CA LEU A 389 -7.72 -32.56 17.40
C LEU A 389 -9.15 -32.59 17.96
N LEU A 390 -10.13 -32.49 17.08
CA LEU A 390 -11.55 -32.63 17.40
C LEU A 390 -12.13 -33.79 16.59
N LYS A 391 -12.69 -34.78 17.27
CA LYS A 391 -13.34 -35.95 16.68
C LYS A 391 -14.79 -35.99 17.14
N CYS A 392 -15.72 -35.88 16.19
CA CYS A 392 -17.15 -36.01 16.43
C CYS A 392 -17.67 -37.22 15.65
N LYS A 393 -18.04 -38.28 16.37
CA LYS A 393 -18.56 -39.52 15.78
C LYS A 393 -19.79 -39.99 16.55
N ASN A 394 -20.96 -39.92 15.91
CA ASN A 394 -22.25 -40.33 16.44
C ASN A 394 -22.53 -39.71 17.82
N ASN A 395 -22.13 -40.44 18.85
CA ASN A 395 -22.43 -40.28 20.25
C ASN A 395 -21.17 -39.98 21.08
N ILE A 396 -20.00 -39.85 20.44
CA ILE A 396 -18.71 -39.60 21.06
C ILE A 396 -18.11 -38.32 20.46
N HIS A 397 -17.86 -37.34 21.32
CA HIS A 397 -17.13 -36.11 21.00
C HIS A 397 -15.84 -36.09 21.81
N ASP A 398 -14.70 -36.07 21.13
CA ASP A 398 -13.36 -36.07 21.75
C ASP A 398 -12.59 -34.86 21.23
N GLY A 399 -12.15 -33.98 22.12
CA GLY A 399 -11.38 -32.79 21.83
C GLY A 399 -10.06 -32.85 22.60
N ASN A 400 -8.95 -32.54 21.93
CA ASN A 400 -7.64 -32.41 22.53
C ASN A 400 -6.97 -31.15 21.98
N ILE A 401 -6.38 -30.34 22.86
CA ILE A 401 -5.51 -29.24 22.50
C ILE A 401 -4.24 -29.30 23.35
N ASN A 402 -3.10 -29.37 22.68
CA ASN A 402 -1.79 -29.37 23.29
C ASN A 402 -1.02 -28.12 22.83
N VAL A 403 -0.50 -27.35 23.76
CA VAL A 403 0.34 -26.19 23.52
C VAL A 403 1.72 -26.45 24.11
N MET A 404 2.77 -26.32 23.31
CA MET A 404 4.15 -26.42 23.77
C MET A 404 4.81 -25.05 23.73
N VAL A 405 5.34 -24.59 24.86
CA VAL A 405 6.03 -23.30 25.00
C VAL A 405 7.43 -23.57 25.52
N ASN A 406 8.47 -23.35 24.70
CA ASN A 406 9.87 -23.57 25.08
C ASN A 406 10.10 -24.91 25.81
N GLN A 407 9.53 -26.00 25.29
CA GLN A 407 9.54 -27.37 25.85
C GLN A 407 8.61 -27.66 27.03
N ARG A 408 7.79 -26.69 27.46
CA ARG A 408 6.75 -26.88 28.48
C ARG A 408 5.42 -27.21 27.81
N LEU A 409 4.80 -28.31 28.20
CA LEU A 409 3.52 -28.78 27.67
C LEU A 409 2.37 -28.22 28.51
N TYR A 410 1.31 -27.80 27.84
CA TYR A 410 0.01 -27.46 28.41
C TYR A 410 -1.05 -28.18 27.55
N GLY A 411 -1.64 -29.24 28.08
CA GLY A 411 -2.63 -30.07 27.40
C GLY A 411 -4.00 -29.97 28.04
N LEU A 412 -5.05 -29.96 27.22
CA LEU A 412 -6.44 -30.06 27.64
C LEU A 412 -7.16 -31.09 26.77
N GLN A 413 -7.76 -32.09 27.42
CA GLN A 413 -8.55 -33.13 26.80
C GLN A 413 -9.98 -33.09 27.33
N VAL A 414 -10.96 -33.16 26.42
CA VAL A 414 -12.38 -33.23 26.73
C VAL A 414 -12.98 -34.40 25.96
N ARG A 415 -13.54 -35.36 26.67
CA ARG A 415 -14.27 -36.49 26.10
C ARG A 415 -15.70 -36.51 26.62
N ASN A 416 -16.65 -36.46 25.70
CA ASN A 416 -18.08 -36.58 25.96
C ASN A 416 -18.63 -37.80 25.21
N ARG A 417 -19.21 -38.76 25.93
CA ARG A 417 -19.82 -39.96 25.37
C ARG A 417 -21.25 -40.09 25.88
N ASN A 418 -22.21 -40.08 24.96
CA ASN A 418 -23.64 -40.15 25.24
C ASN A 418 -24.24 -41.41 24.62
N VAL A 419 -24.81 -42.30 25.41
CA VAL A 419 -25.54 -43.47 24.89
C VAL A 419 -27.02 -43.23 25.09
N PHE A 420 -27.83 -43.45 24.05
CA PHE A 420 -29.28 -43.27 24.06
C PHE A 420 -29.96 -44.61 23.77
N GLY A 421 -31.05 -44.91 24.50
CA GLY A 421 -31.79 -46.18 24.43
C GLY A 421 -32.72 -46.34 25.63
N ASN A 422 -32.98 -47.57 26.08
CA ASN A 422 -33.75 -47.85 27.31
C ASN A 422 -33.07 -47.28 28.58
N THR A 423 -31.76 -47.08 28.51
CA THR A 423 -30.97 -46.38 29.52
C THR A 423 -30.18 -45.30 28.81
N THR A 424 -30.30 -44.05 29.25
CA THR A 424 -29.47 -42.95 28.76
C THR A 424 -28.26 -42.81 29.65
N VAL A 425 -27.07 -42.74 29.05
CA VAL A 425 -25.80 -42.62 29.77
C VAL A 425 -25.01 -41.44 29.23
N HIS A 426 -24.73 -40.46 30.07
CA HIS A 426 -23.86 -39.33 29.77
C HIS A 426 -22.54 -39.48 30.52
N ASN A 427 -21.43 -39.49 29.79
CA ASN A 427 -20.08 -39.54 30.34
C ASN A 427 -19.29 -38.33 29.87
N LEU A 428 -18.86 -37.49 30.82
CA LEU A 428 -17.98 -36.37 30.57
C LEU A 428 -16.65 -36.63 31.28
N THR A 429 -15.54 -36.46 30.58
CA THR A 429 -14.20 -36.43 31.17
C THR A 429 -13.47 -35.21 30.65
N VAL A 430 -12.97 -34.38 31.56
CA VAL A 430 -12.10 -33.25 31.26
C VAL A 430 -10.79 -33.53 31.98
N ALA A 431 -9.67 -33.46 31.27
CA ALA A 431 -8.34 -33.65 31.84
C ALA A 431 -7.43 -32.51 31.37
N MET A 432 -6.65 -31.96 32.27
CA MET A 432 -5.65 -30.94 32.02
C MET A 432 -4.32 -31.43 32.56
N VAL A 433 -3.26 -31.28 31.77
CA VAL A 433 -1.90 -31.70 32.11
C VAL A 433 -0.94 -30.57 31.77
N GLN A 434 -0.04 -30.22 32.69
CA GLN A 434 1.00 -29.24 32.42
C GLN A 434 2.29 -29.51 33.22
N ASN A 435 3.42 -29.06 32.70
CA ASN A 435 4.72 -29.17 33.38
C ASN A 435 5.52 -27.84 33.39
N GLY A 436 4.83 -26.73 33.12
CA GLY A 436 5.47 -25.43 32.88
C GLY A 436 5.33 -24.41 34.01
N SER A 437 4.46 -24.65 34.99
CA SER A 437 4.19 -23.77 36.13
C SER A 437 4.08 -24.57 37.42
N GLN A 438 4.60 -24.01 38.52
CA GLN A 438 4.37 -24.51 39.88
C GLN A 438 3.13 -23.89 40.54
N ALA A 439 2.57 -22.82 39.95
CA ALA A 439 1.39 -22.13 40.48
C ALA A 439 0.07 -22.82 40.10
N ILE A 440 0.12 -23.76 39.15
CA ILE A 440 -1.03 -24.52 38.64
C ILE A 440 -0.72 -26.00 38.90
N PRO A 441 -1.71 -26.85 39.22
CA PRO A 441 -1.50 -28.29 39.36
C PRO A 441 -0.86 -28.93 38.13
N GLY A 442 -0.12 -30.02 38.32
CA GLY A 442 0.49 -30.76 37.22
C GLY A 442 -0.54 -31.55 36.42
N GLU A 443 -1.52 -32.14 37.10
CA GLU A 443 -2.65 -32.84 36.52
C GLU A 443 -3.96 -32.46 37.23
N ALA A 444 -5.01 -32.17 36.46
CA ALA A 444 -6.36 -31.99 36.97
C ALA A 444 -7.37 -32.74 36.10
N ARG A 445 -8.25 -33.53 36.72
CA ARG A 445 -9.20 -34.39 36.02
C ARG A 445 -10.58 -34.33 36.66
N LEU A 446 -11.57 -33.96 35.85
CA LEU A 446 -13.00 -33.99 36.19
C LEU A 446 -13.67 -35.13 35.43
N LYS A 447 -14.41 -35.98 36.12
CA LYS A 447 -15.28 -36.99 35.50
C LYS A 447 -16.70 -36.83 36.01
N GLY A 448 -17.64 -36.79 35.08
CA GLY A 448 -19.08 -36.85 35.34
C GLY A 448 -19.67 -38.08 34.63
N HIS A 449 -20.51 -38.82 35.34
CA HIS A 449 -21.26 -39.94 34.80
C HIS A 449 -22.71 -39.83 35.26
N LEU A 450 -23.66 -39.85 34.33
CA LEU A 450 -25.09 -39.81 34.60
C LEU A 450 -25.76 -40.95 33.86
N GLU A 451 -26.42 -41.84 34.59
CA GLU A 451 -27.17 -42.97 34.06
C GLU A 451 -28.65 -42.78 34.44
N LEU A 452 -29.55 -42.77 33.45
CA LEU A 452 -30.98 -42.61 33.66
C LEU A 452 -31.75 -43.73 32.97
N SER A 453 -32.57 -44.44 33.74
CA SER A 453 -33.59 -45.38 33.26
C SER A 453 -34.89 -45.14 34.03
N LYS A 454 -35.95 -45.89 33.69
CA LYS A 454 -37.25 -45.79 34.39
C LYS A 454 -37.14 -46.14 35.88
N GLU A 455 -36.35 -47.16 36.19
CA GLU A 455 -36.23 -47.73 37.54
C GLU A 455 -34.97 -47.25 38.28
N LYS A 456 -33.96 -46.77 37.56
CA LYS A 456 -32.62 -46.47 38.12
C LYS A 456 -32.12 -45.11 37.63
N LYS A 457 -31.68 -44.27 38.57
CA LYS A 457 -30.97 -43.01 38.28
C LYS A 457 -29.68 -42.98 39.07
N ARG A 458 -28.54 -42.77 38.41
CA ARG A 458 -27.23 -42.68 39.05
C ARG A 458 -26.47 -41.45 38.54
N GLY A 459 -25.87 -40.69 39.44
CA GLY A 459 -25.00 -39.56 39.13
C GLY A 459 -23.70 -39.67 39.90
N LEU A 460 -22.58 -39.74 39.20
CA LEU A 460 -21.23 -39.77 39.78
C LEU A 460 -20.46 -38.55 39.28
N ALA A 461 -19.88 -37.79 40.21
CA ALA A 461 -18.98 -36.69 39.94
C ALA A 461 -17.67 -36.92 40.71
N SER A 462 -16.54 -36.91 40.01
CA SER A 462 -15.23 -37.00 40.65
C SER A 462 -14.29 -35.93 40.11
N PHE A 463 -13.52 -35.34 41.02
CA PHE A 463 -12.51 -34.34 40.73
C PHE A 463 -11.21 -34.76 41.38
N GLN A 464 -10.16 -34.85 40.57
CA GLN A 464 -8.82 -35.24 40.98
C GLN A 464 -7.86 -34.13 40.57
N VAL A 465 -6.98 -33.74 41.48
CA VAL A 465 -5.94 -32.73 41.28
C VAL A 465 -4.66 -33.29 41.89
N ASP A 466 -3.68 -33.63 41.05
CA ASP A 466 -2.46 -34.33 41.44
C ASP A 466 -2.78 -35.58 42.31
N GLU A 467 -2.32 -35.62 43.57
CA GLU A 467 -2.58 -36.71 44.52
C GLU A 467 -3.91 -36.59 45.28
N LYS A 468 -4.58 -35.44 45.18
CA LYS A 468 -5.81 -35.15 45.90
C LYS A 468 -7.03 -35.50 45.05
N ALA A 469 -8.02 -36.14 45.66
CA ALA A 469 -9.23 -36.59 44.99
C ALA A 469 -10.47 -36.34 45.87
N LEU A 470 -11.57 -36.06 45.18
CA LEU A 470 -12.91 -35.87 45.70
C LEU A 470 -13.88 -36.61 44.78
N SER A 471 -14.75 -37.44 45.34
CA SER A 471 -15.76 -38.18 44.56
C SER A 471 -17.09 -38.21 45.29
N VAL A 472 -18.16 -38.03 44.53
CA VAL A 472 -19.55 -38.09 44.99
C VAL A 472 -20.34 -38.98 44.05
N ASP A 473 -20.96 -40.03 44.57
CA ASP A 473 -21.83 -40.94 43.82
C ASP A 473 -23.23 -40.88 44.44
N PHE A 474 -24.24 -40.62 43.63
CA PHE A 474 -25.64 -40.60 44.00
C PHE A 474 -26.38 -41.62 43.18
N PHE A 475 -27.27 -42.34 43.84
CA PHE A 475 -27.97 -43.46 43.25
C PHE A 475 -29.39 -43.52 43.78
N ASN A 476 -30.35 -43.72 42.89
CA ASN A 476 -31.78 -43.84 43.20
C ASN A 476 -32.35 -45.04 42.45
N ILE A 477 -32.97 -45.97 43.18
CA ILE A 477 -33.79 -47.05 42.64
C ILE A 477 -35.25 -46.75 42.99
N MET A 478 -36.11 -46.83 41.99
CA MET A 478 -37.56 -46.83 42.15
C MET A 478 -38.13 -48.14 41.61
N ASP A 479 -38.68 -48.95 42.52
CA ASP A 479 -39.39 -50.19 42.24
C ASP A 479 -40.84 -50.08 42.79
N HIS A 480 -41.75 -50.96 42.37
CA HIS A 480 -43.15 -50.94 42.80
C HIS A 480 -43.28 -51.09 44.33
N GLY A 481 -43.48 -49.97 45.04
CA GLY A 481 -43.62 -49.93 46.49
C GLY A 481 -42.30 -49.79 47.27
N HIS A 482 -41.15 -49.65 46.59
CA HIS A 482 -39.84 -49.46 47.22
C HIS A 482 -39.04 -48.36 46.51
N SER A 483 -38.61 -47.35 47.26
CA SER A 483 -37.71 -46.30 46.77
C SER A 483 -36.46 -46.27 47.64
N ARG A 484 -35.28 -46.35 47.02
CA ARG A 484 -33.99 -46.27 47.73
C ARG A 484 -33.12 -45.19 47.09
N VAL A 485 -32.79 -44.17 47.88
CA VAL A 485 -31.81 -43.15 47.54
C VAL A 485 -30.54 -43.39 48.35
N SER A 486 -29.39 -43.39 47.72
CA SER A 486 -28.09 -43.55 48.37
C SER A 486 -27.11 -42.52 47.80
N GLY A 487 -26.28 -41.95 48.67
CA GLY A 487 -25.18 -41.05 48.31
C GLY A 487 -23.91 -41.51 49.01
N THR A 488 -22.79 -41.57 48.29
CA THR A 488 -21.46 -41.81 48.87
C THR A 488 -20.56 -40.64 48.57
N PHE A 489 -19.80 -40.20 49.56
CA PHE A 489 -18.85 -39.11 49.50
C PHE A 489 -17.48 -39.63 49.96
N THR A 490 -16.44 -39.40 49.16
CA THR A 490 -15.07 -39.82 49.50
C THR A 490 -14.07 -38.74 49.12
N HIS A 491 -13.14 -38.40 50.02
CA HIS A 491 -12.06 -37.44 49.73
C HIS A 491 -10.80 -37.70 50.57
N ASN A 492 -9.66 -37.15 50.11
CA ASN A 492 -8.39 -37.11 50.86
C ASN A 492 -7.83 -35.67 50.99
N VAL A 493 -8.71 -34.68 50.86
CA VAL A 493 -8.39 -33.24 50.91
C VAL A 493 -8.35 -32.76 52.37
N ASP A 494 -7.19 -32.26 52.80
CA ASP A 494 -6.95 -31.84 54.20
C ASP A 494 -7.85 -30.66 54.61
N PHE A 495 -8.03 -29.67 53.73
CA PHE A 495 -8.93 -28.54 53.99
C PHE A 495 -10.37 -28.97 54.31
N LEU A 496 -10.90 -29.98 53.62
CA LEU A 496 -12.25 -30.50 53.87
C LEU A 496 -12.32 -31.27 55.19
N LYS A 497 -11.25 -32.00 55.51
CA LYS A 497 -11.11 -32.71 56.78
C LYS A 497 -11.07 -31.71 57.96
N ASP A 498 -10.31 -30.63 57.82
CA ASP A 498 -10.20 -29.56 58.81
C ASP A 498 -11.53 -28.79 58.96
N ALA A 499 -12.33 -28.72 57.89
CA ALA A 499 -13.70 -28.20 57.92
C ALA A 499 -14.73 -29.18 58.54
N GLY A 500 -14.31 -30.36 59.00
CA GLY A 500 -15.15 -31.35 59.67
C GLY A 500 -15.89 -32.31 58.75
N LEU A 501 -15.53 -32.38 57.46
CA LEU A 501 -16.09 -33.37 56.53
C LEU A 501 -15.38 -34.73 56.69
N PRO A 502 -16.13 -35.85 56.63
CA PRO A 502 -15.56 -37.18 56.75
C PRO A 502 -14.86 -37.63 55.47
N LEU A 503 -13.71 -38.32 55.63
CA LEU A 503 -12.93 -38.88 54.51
C LEU A 503 -13.76 -39.86 53.65
N ASP A 504 -14.63 -40.63 54.30
CA ASP A 504 -15.62 -41.51 53.69
C ASP A 504 -16.98 -41.34 54.40
N GLY A 505 -18.03 -41.12 53.63
CA GLY A 505 -19.39 -40.91 54.12
C GLY A 505 -20.42 -41.59 53.21
N ILE A 506 -21.41 -42.25 53.81
CA ILE A 506 -22.53 -42.88 53.11
C ILE A 506 -23.82 -42.38 53.74
N LEU A 507 -24.73 -41.87 52.91
CA LEU A 507 -26.11 -41.55 53.25
C LEU A 507 -27.02 -42.51 52.48
N THR A 508 -27.93 -43.20 53.14
CA THR A 508 -28.96 -44.02 52.49
C THR A 508 -30.33 -43.66 53.06
N ALA A 509 -31.30 -43.38 52.20
CA ALA A 509 -32.70 -43.19 52.54
C ALA A 509 -33.53 -44.25 51.81
N THR A 510 -34.24 -45.10 52.53
CA THR A 510 -35.18 -46.08 51.98
C THR A 510 -36.60 -45.70 52.38
N CYS A 511 -37.52 -45.80 51.43
CA CYS A 511 -38.94 -45.60 51.63
C CYS A 511 -39.67 -46.83 51.09
N GLU A 512 -40.41 -47.51 51.96
CA GLU A 512 -41.20 -48.69 51.61
C GLU A 512 -42.69 -48.34 51.79
N HIS A 513 -43.49 -48.67 50.78
CA HIS A 513 -44.90 -48.36 50.72
C HIS A 513 -45.70 -49.64 50.47
N GLY A 514 -46.18 -50.23 51.56
CA GLY A 514 -47.14 -51.34 51.54
C GLY A 514 -48.59 -50.85 51.65
N THR A 515 -49.55 -51.74 51.37
CA THR A 515 -50.97 -51.48 51.67
C THR A 515 -51.20 -51.41 53.17
N GLY A 516 -51.04 -50.21 53.76
CA GLY A 516 -51.29 -49.91 55.18
C GLY A 516 -50.05 -49.63 56.03
N ASN A 517 -48.84 -49.89 55.51
CA ASN A 517 -47.56 -49.72 56.22
C ASN A 517 -46.61 -48.85 55.41
N HIS A 518 -46.04 -47.83 56.04
CA HIS A 518 -45.08 -46.90 55.46
C HIS A 518 -43.83 -46.86 56.32
N SER A 519 -42.68 -47.25 55.78
CA SER A 519 -41.40 -47.14 56.48
C SER A 519 -40.47 -46.17 55.74
N ILE A 520 -39.84 -45.25 56.48
CA ILE A 520 -38.79 -44.36 55.99
C ILE A 520 -37.58 -44.57 56.88
N ALA A 521 -36.50 -45.11 56.35
CA ALA A 521 -35.24 -45.27 57.08
C ALA A 521 -34.15 -44.40 56.47
N ILE A 522 -33.45 -43.64 57.31
CA ILE A 522 -32.31 -42.80 56.95
C ILE A 522 -31.09 -43.31 57.72
N ALA A 523 -30.10 -43.83 56.99
CA ALA A 523 -28.83 -44.27 57.53
C ALA A 523 -27.71 -43.31 57.12
N LEU A 524 -26.91 -42.89 58.08
CA LEU A 524 -25.64 -42.18 57.91
C LEU A 524 -24.50 -43.08 58.41
N GLN A 525 -23.43 -43.20 57.64
CA GLN A 525 -22.22 -43.92 58.02
C GLN A 525 -20.99 -43.11 57.65
N SER A 526 -20.01 -43.05 58.54
CA SER A 526 -18.66 -42.54 58.28
C SER A 526 -17.63 -43.37 59.03
N GLY A 527 -16.76 -44.09 58.32
CA GLY A 527 -15.85 -45.05 58.95
C GLY A 527 -16.59 -46.07 59.84
N SER A 528 -16.22 -46.11 61.13
CA SER A 528 -16.86 -46.93 62.18
C SER A 528 -18.16 -46.34 62.73
N ASP A 529 -18.38 -45.05 62.53
CA ASP A 529 -19.50 -44.30 63.09
C ASP A 529 -20.74 -44.47 62.21
N ARG A 530 -21.88 -44.75 62.84
CA ARG A 530 -23.16 -45.05 62.19
C ARG A 530 -24.30 -44.44 62.97
N MET A 531 -25.29 -43.95 62.24
CA MET A 531 -26.56 -43.47 62.75
C MET A 531 -27.69 -43.92 61.83
N LEU A 532 -28.75 -44.48 62.39
CA LEU A 532 -29.93 -44.96 61.67
C LEU A 532 -31.17 -44.37 62.32
N ALA A 533 -31.95 -43.61 61.56
CA ALA A 533 -33.26 -43.14 61.95
C ALA A 533 -34.32 -43.89 61.15
N VAL A 534 -35.32 -44.47 61.79
CA VAL A 534 -36.42 -45.18 61.14
C VAL A 534 -37.75 -44.58 61.60
N PHE A 535 -38.60 -44.23 60.64
CA PHE A 535 -39.95 -43.74 60.83
C PHE A 535 -40.91 -44.76 60.23
N GLU A 536 -41.80 -45.31 61.04
CA GLU A 536 -42.70 -46.38 60.66
C GLU A 536 -44.14 -45.98 60.99
N GLY A 537 -44.98 -45.88 59.97
CA GLY A 537 -46.42 -45.69 60.09
C GLY A 537 -47.13 -46.99 59.78
N HIS A 538 -47.90 -47.51 60.73
CA HIS A 538 -48.69 -48.74 60.54
C HIS A 538 -50.14 -48.47 60.93
N ARG A 539 -51.10 -48.88 60.09
CA ARG A 539 -52.51 -48.93 60.47
C ARG A 539 -52.77 -50.15 61.32
N VAL A 540 -53.21 -49.94 62.56
CA VAL A 540 -53.65 -51.01 63.43
C VAL A 540 -55.13 -51.24 63.15
N ALA A 541 -55.52 -52.51 62.91
CA ALA A 541 -56.91 -52.89 62.67
C ALA A 541 -57.70 -52.87 64.00
N THR A 542 -58.04 -51.68 64.48
CA THR A 542 -58.95 -51.42 65.61
C THR A 542 -60.22 -50.74 65.11
N GLU A 543 -61.34 -50.83 65.86
CA GLU A 543 -62.54 -50.00 65.63
C GLU A 543 -62.64 -48.95 66.76
N PRO A 544 -62.41 -47.65 66.52
CA PRO A 544 -62.03 -47.00 65.26
C PRO A 544 -60.56 -47.25 64.85
N PRO A 545 -60.21 -47.08 63.56
CA PRO A 545 -58.87 -47.38 63.04
C PRO A 545 -57.83 -46.43 63.63
N THR A 546 -56.92 -46.97 64.45
CA THR A 546 -55.82 -46.19 65.04
C THR A 546 -54.59 -46.27 64.15
N SER A 547 -53.96 -45.12 63.94
CA SER A 547 -52.70 -45.04 63.18
C SER A 547 -51.55 -44.83 64.16
N GLN A 548 -50.60 -45.74 64.16
CA GLN A 548 -49.42 -45.67 65.01
C GLN A 548 -48.23 -45.17 64.20
N LEU A 549 -47.58 -44.13 64.70
CA LEU A 549 -46.30 -43.63 64.19
C LEU A 549 -45.20 -44.00 65.19
N THR A 550 -44.24 -44.80 64.75
CA THR A 550 -43.05 -45.16 65.53
C THR A 550 -41.83 -44.47 64.93
N VAL A 551 -41.02 -43.85 65.78
CA VAL A 551 -39.74 -43.23 65.41
C VAL A 551 -38.65 -43.88 66.24
N SER A 552 -37.61 -44.38 65.60
CA SER A 552 -36.41 -44.89 66.27
C SER A 552 -35.16 -44.22 65.73
N LEU A 553 -34.24 -43.86 66.61
CA LEU A 553 -32.90 -43.35 66.29
C LEU A 553 -31.86 -44.22 67.01
N LYS A 554 -30.98 -44.85 66.25
CA LYS A 554 -29.90 -45.71 66.76
C LYS A 554 -28.56 -45.16 66.28
N HIS A 555 -27.61 -44.92 67.17
CA HIS A 555 -26.26 -44.49 66.82
C HIS A 555 -25.19 -45.11 67.71
N ASN A 556 -23.94 -45.15 67.23
CA ASN A 556 -22.76 -45.56 68.02
C ASN A 556 -21.75 -44.42 68.25
N ILE A 557 -22.15 -43.18 67.94
CA ILE A 557 -21.30 -41.99 67.97
C ILE A 557 -21.13 -41.47 69.42
N SER A 558 -19.93 -41.61 69.99
CA SER A 558 -19.65 -41.23 71.39
C SER A 558 -19.84 -39.74 71.66
N LYS A 559 -19.44 -38.86 70.73
CA LYS A 559 -19.61 -37.40 70.85
C LYS A 559 -21.08 -36.99 71.02
N ILE A 560 -21.99 -37.64 70.28
CA ILE A 560 -23.44 -37.34 70.37
C ILE A 560 -24.00 -37.77 71.74
N LYS A 561 -23.48 -38.87 72.29
CA LYS A 561 -23.83 -39.32 73.64
C LYS A 561 -23.36 -38.36 74.73
N GLU A 562 -22.16 -37.79 74.58
CA GLU A 562 -21.65 -36.75 75.48
C GLU A 562 -22.53 -35.48 75.49
N HIS A 563 -23.27 -35.22 74.41
CA HIS A 563 -24.23 -34.12 74.29
C HIS A 563 -25.65 -34.49 74.76
N GLY A 564 -25.84 -35.67 75.37
CA GLY A 564 -27.09 -36.05 76.05
C GLY A 564 -28.07 -36.90 75.21
N ILE A 565 -27.71 -37.30 73.99
CA ILE A 565 -28.56 -38.18 73.16
C ILE A 565 -28.15 -39.66 73.38
N PRO A 566 -29.05 -40.55 73.84
CA PRO A 566 -28.72 -41.95 74.09
C PRO A 566 -28.51 -42.73 72.79
N PHE A 567 -27.68 -43.78 72.82
CA PHE A 567 -27.38 -44.64 71.66
C PHE A 567 -28.61 -45.23 70.97
N VAL A 568 -29.72 -45.37 71.70
CA VAL A 568 -31.02 -45.77 71.17
C VAL A 568 -32.07 -44.82 71.77
N LEU A 569 -32.87 -44.22 70.91
CA LEU A 569 -34.03 -43.41 71.25
C LEU A 569 -35.22 -43.93 70.45
N GLU A 570 -36.30 -44.29 71.13
CA GLU A 570 -37.52 -44.79 70.49
C GLU A 570 -38.71 -44.00 71.04
N ALA A 571 -39.62 -43.61 70.15
CA ALA A 571 -40.84 -42.89 70.48
C ALA A 571 -41.99 -43.45 69.63
N ALA A 572 -43.17 -43.59 70.23
CA ALA A 572 -44.39 -43.97 69.52
C ALA A 572 -45.47 -42.95 69.82
N GLY A 573 -46.14 -42.47 68.77
CA GLY A 573 -47.31 -41.60 68.84
C GLY A 573 -48.51 -42.31 68.23
N TYR A 574 -49.66 -42.19 68.90
CA TYR A 574 -50.93 -42.72 68.41
C TYR A 574 -51.81 -41.53 68.05
N TYR A 575 -52.41 -41.56 66.86
CA TYR A 575 -53.44 -40.61 66.47
C TYR A 575 -54.70 -41.37 66.04
N GLU A 576 -55.85 -40.83 66.43
CA GLU A 576 -57.19 -41.26 66.02
C GLU A 576 -57.65 -40.52 64.77
#